data_AF-A0A966PA93-F1
#
_entry.id   AF-A0A966PA93-F1
#
_cell.length_a   1.000
_cell.length_b   1.000
_cell.length_c   1.000
_cell.angle_alpha   90.00
_cell.angle_beta   90.00
_cell.angle_gamma   90.00
#
_symmetry.space_group_name_H-M   'P 1'
#
loop_
_entity.id
_entity.type
_entity.pdbx_description
1 polymer ?
#
loop_
_entity_poly.entity_id
_entity_poly.type
_entity_poly.pdbx_seq_one_letter_code
_entity_poly.pdbx_strand_id
1 'polypeptide(L)'
;MPTSINKGARLIVLLALLASVISFAKFQHCRSAGWGSPGVYIHMCYSDLSALYGAREINVDRWPYESADNSVEYPVITGLVMWATGQVISDESGYRAYFDINVALLALLFIFSAWLLWRIKPEFAPLLAFSPAVIGSLYINWDLWAVAAALLAIYFFKYERFDLSAFALGVAIATKFFPVVLL
;
A
#
# COMPACT_ATOMS: atom_id res chain seq x y z
N MET A 1 -21.89 9.45 -24.94
CA MET A 1 -22.79 9.41 -23.76
C MET A 1 -22.10 10.14 -22.63
N PRO A 2 -22.68 11.20 -22.04
CA PRO A 2 -22.00 11.97 -21.00
C PRO A 2 -21.89 11.12 -19.73
N THR A 3 -20.65 10.94 -19.30
CA THR A 3 -20.22 10.22 -18.10
C THR A 3 -20.66 10.95 -16.83
N SER A 4 -21.91 10.76 -16.40
CA SER A 4 -22.29 11.10 -15.04
C SER A 4 -21.64 10.08 -14.11
N ILE A 5 -20.47 10.43 -13.56
CA ILE A 5 -19.84 9.65 -12.50
C ILE A 5 -20.91 9.48 -11.40
N ASN A 6 -21.30 8.23 -11.14
CA ASN A 6 -22.33 7.85 -10.17
C ASN A 6 -22.01 8.51 -8.82
N LYS A 7 -23.00 9.18 -8.20
CA LYS A 7 -22.83 9.89 -6.92
C LYS A 7 -22.19 9.01 -5.84
N GLY A 8 -22.50 7.71 -5.84
CA GLY A 8 -21.90 6.74 -4.92
C GLY A 8 -20.38 6.57 -5.12
N ALA A 9 -19.92 6.47 -6.36
CA ALA A 9 -18.49 6.36 -6.66
C ALA A 9 -17.72 7.61 -6.20
N ARG A 10 -18.29 8.80 -6.43
CA ARG A 10 -17.68 10.07 -5.98
C ARG A 10 -17.54 10.09 -4.46
N LEU A 11 -18.59 9.68 -3.74
CA LEU A 11 -18.56 9.61 -2.28
C LEU A 11 -17.45 8.68 -1.78
N ILE A 12 -17.33 7.48 -2.34
CA ILE A 12 -16.28 6.52 -1.92
C ILE A 12 -14.87 7.05 -2.18
N VAL A 13 -14.64 7.66 -3.34
CA VAL A 13 -13.35 8.29 -3.66
C VAL A 13 -13.02 9.42 -2.69
N LEU A 14 -14.01 10.27 -2.36
CA LEU A 14 -13.83 11.34 -1.38
C LEU A 14 -13.53 10.80 0.02
N LEU A 15 -14.22 9.76 0.47
CA LEU A 15 -13.96 9.11 1.76
C LEU A 15 -12.56 8.51 1.80
N ALA A 16 -12.15 7.80 0.75
CA ALA A 16 -10.82 7.20 0.66
C ALA A 16 -9.71 8.28 0.66
N LEU A 17 -9.94 9.39 -0.04
CA LEU A 17 -9.02 10.53 -0.06
C LEU A 17 -8.94 11.18 1.33
N LEU A 18 -10.08 11.38 2.00
CA LEU A 18 -10.12 11.91 3.36
C LEU A 18 -9.38 11.00 4.35
N ALA A 19 -9.64 9.69 4.32
CA ALA A 19 -8.93 8.71 5.14
C ALA A 19 -7.41 8.72 4.88
N SER A 20 -7.01 8.87 3.62
CA SER A 20 -5.59 8.99 3.21
C SER A 20 -4.93 10.23 3.81
N VAL A 21 -5.64 11.37 3.81
CA VAL A 21 -5.16 12.63 4.39
C VAL A 21 -5.09 12.53 5.92
N ILE A 22 -6.10 11.96 6.58
CA ILE A 22 -6.11 11.77 8.03
C ILE A 22 -4.96 10.84 8.45
N SER A 23 -4.75 9.74 7.73
CA SER A 23 -3.63 8.84 7.99
C SER A 23 -2.30 9.57 7.81
N PHE A 24 -2.15 10.38 6.76
CA PHE A 24 -0.92 11.14 6.52
C PHE A 24 -0.64 12.13 7.66
N ALA A 25 -1.67 12.84 8.13
CA ALA A 25 -1.57 13.75 9.27
C ALA A 25 -1.11 13.03 10.55
N LYS A 26 -1.53 11.78 10.77
CA LYS A 26 -1.04 10.93 11.88
C LYS A 26 0.48 10.68 11.76
N PHE A 27 0.96 10.36 10.56
CA PHE A 27 2.38 10.06 10.32
C PHE A 27 3.27 11.30 10.25
N GLN A 28 2.69 12.50 10.11
CA GLN A 28 3.42 13.76 9.99
C GLN A 28 4.37 14.04 11.15
N HIS A 29 4.02 13.62 12.38
CA HIS A 29 4.92 13.76 13.53
C HIS A 29 6.27 13.06 13.26
N CYS A 30 6.27 11.76 12.99
CA CYS A 30 7.49 11.00 12.67
C CYS A 30 8.17 11.51 11.39
N ARG A 31 7.41 11.95 10.38
CA ARG A 31 7.98 12.53 9.17
C ARG A 31 8.82 13.78 9.44
N SER A 32 8.39 14.62 10.39
CA SER A 32 9.10 15.84 10.78
C SER A 32 10.22 15.62 11.81
N ALA A 33 9.98 14.77 12.81
CA ALA A 33 10.89 14.51 13.93
C ALA A 33 11.90 13.36 13.68
N GLY A 34 11.68 12.57 12.63
CA GLY A 34 12.40 11.33 12.37
C GLY A 34 11.70 10.10 12.96
N TRP A 35 12.04 8.92 12.45
CA TRP A 35 11.45 7.63 12.86
C TRP A 35 12.28 6.94 13.96
N GLY A 36 12.61 7.68 15.01
CA GLY A 36 13.40 7.18 16.15
C GLY A 36 12.56 6.46 17.22
N SER A 37 13.10 5.40 17.79
CA SER A 37 12.56 4.75 19.01
C SER A 37 12.91 5.58 20.26
N PRO A 38 12.02 5.70 21.26
CA PRO A 38 10.68 5.10 21.37
C PRO A 38 9.55 5.94 20.74
N GLY A 39 9.86 7.11 20.18
CA GLY A 39 8.88 8.09 19.70
C GLY A 39 7.88 7.54 18.68
N VAL A 40 8.33 6.68 17.76
CA VAL A 40 7.47 6.02 16.76
C VAL A 40 6.31 5.23 17.37
N TYR A 41 6.50 4.65 18.56
CA TYR A 41 5.51 3.83 19.24
C TYR A 41 4.55 4.68 20.07
N ILE A 42 5.10 5.68 20.78
CA ILE A 42 4.31 6.61 21.61
C ILE A 42 3.36 7.44 20.73
N HIS A 43 3.83 7.89 19.58
CA HIS A 43 3.05 8.67 18.61
C HIS A 43 2.33 7.81 17.55
N MET A 44 2.41 6.48 17.65
CA MET A 44 1.75 5.54 16.76
C MET A 44 2.02 5.78 15.26
N CYS A 45 3.22 6.24 14.92
CA CYS A 45 3.65 6.59 13.55
C CYS A 45 4.81 5.73 13.02
N TYR A 46 5.01 4.54 13.62
CA TYR A 46 5.87 3.50 13.06
C TYR A 46 5.47 3.11 11.63
N SER A 47 6.47 3.01 10.73
CA SER A 47 6.29 2.60 9.34
C SER A 47 7.49 1.78 8.86
N ASP A 48 7.22 0.63 8.25
CA ASP A 48 8.22 -0.21 7.58
C ASP A 48 8.87 0.53 6.42
N LEU A 49 8.13 1.46 5.78
CA LEU A 49 8.64 2.28 4.68
C LEU A 49 9.93 3.01 5.10
N SER A 50 9.92 3.62 6.28
CA SER A 50 11.10 4.29 6.84
C SER A 50 12.08 3.32 7.51
N ALA A 51 11.57 2.29 8.21
CA ALA A 51 12.40 1.41 9.01
C ALA A 51 13.26 0.47 8.16
N LEU A 52 12.70 -0.06 7.07
CA LEU A 52 13.38 -1.01 6.19
C LEU A 52 14.24 -0.35 5.12
N TYR A 53 14.08 0.96 4.87
CA TYR A 53 14.86 1.67 3.84
C TYR A 53 16.36 1.53 4.05
N GLY A 54 16.84 1.78 5.27
CA GLY A 54 18.24 1.53 5.66
C GLY A 54 18.51 0.08 6.03
N ALA A 55 17.60 -0.56 6.78
CA ALA A 55 17.82 -1.89 7.33
C ALA A 55 17.86 -3.03 6.29
N ARG A 56 17.35 -2.77 5.08
CA ARG A 56 17.39 -3.69 3.93
C ARG A 56 18.28 -3.17 2.80
N GLU A 57 19.15 -2.19 3.11
CA GLU A 57 20.17 -1.67 2.20
C GLU A 57 19.58 -1.09 0.90
N ILE A 58 18.31 -0.66 0.94
CA ILE A 58 17.62 0.00 -0.18
C ILE A 58 18.22 1.39 -0.42
N ASN A 59 18.69 2.04 0.65
CA ASN A 59 19.35 3.35 0.60
C ASN A 59 20.72 3.34 -0.11
N VAL A 60 21.31 2.17 -0.35
CA VAL A 60 22.57 1.98 -1.08
C VAL A 60 22.38 1.19 -2.38
N ASP A 61 21.16 1.22 -2.92
CA ASP A 61 20.77 0.60 -4.20
C ASP A 61 21.01 -0.91 -4.31
N ARG A 62 21.15 -1.61 -3.18
CA ARG A 62 21.38 -3.05 -3.18
C ARG A 62 20.13 -3.81 -3.62
N TRP A 63 20.33 -4.92 -4.33
CA TRP A 63 19.22 -5.80 -4.70
C TRP A 63 18.60 -6.47 -3.45
N PRO A 64 17.25 -6.47 -3.31
CA PRO A 64 16.56 -6.89 -2.07
C PRO A 64 16.89 -8.29 -1.53
N TYR A 65 17.40 -9.18 -2.37
CA TYR A 65 17.61 -10.61 -2.04
C TYR A 65 19.07 -11.04 -2.16
N GLU A 66 19.99 -10.09 -2.25
CA GLU A 66 21.42 -10.37 -2.42
C GLU A 66 22.15 -10.60 -1.08
N SER A 67 21.70 -9.92 -0.02
CA SER A 67 22.36 -9.94 1.29
C SER A 67 21.99 -11.17 2.10
N ALA A 68 22.96 -11.84 2.74
CA ALA A 68 22.68 -12.97 3.63
C ALA A 68 21.94 -12.54 4.90
N ASP A 69 22.24 -11.34 5.42
CA ASP A 69 21.72 -10.86 6.71
C ASP A 69 20.60 -9.82 6.56
N ASN A 70 20.64 -9.01 5.48
CA ASN A 70 19.72 -7.88 5.28
C ASN A 70 18.73 -8.10 4.12
N SER A 71 18.53 -9.35 3.69
CA SER A 71 17.52 -9.68 2.67
C SER A 71 16.12 -9.30 3.11
N VAL A 72 15.31 -8.85 2.15
CA VAL A 72 13.91 -8.50 2.36
C VAL A 72 13.08 -9.75 2.66
N GLU A 73 12.31 -9.71 3.75
CA GLU A 73 11.43 -10.79 4.19
C GLU A 73 10.15 -10.91 3.35
N TYR A 74 9.81 -9.88 2.59
CA TYR A 74 8.61 -9.83 1.75
C TYR A 74 8.78 -10.64 0.44
N PRO A 75 7.67 -11.15 -0.13
CA PRO A 75 7.67 -11.76 -1.45
C PRO A 75 8.21 -10.86 -2.57
N VAL A 76 8.63 -11.50 -3.67
CA VAL A 76 9.41 -10.91 -4.76
C VAL A 76 8.84 -9.62 -5.35
N ILE A 77 7.52 -9.48 -5.47
CA ILE A 77 6.92 -8.26 -6.03
C ILE A 77 7.04 -7.09 -5.07
N THR A 78 6.87 -7.31 -3.76
CA THR A 78 7.06 -6.25 -2.77
C THR A 78 8.52 -5.84 -2.67
N GLY A 79 9.45 -6.80 -2.67
CA GLY A 79 10.89 -6.49 -2.73
C GLY A 79 11.24 -5.66 -3.96
N LEU A 80 10.69 -6.00 -5.13
CA LEU A 80 10.86 -5.22 -6.36
C LEU A 80 10.32 -3.79 -6.23
N VAL A 81 9.13 -3.61 -5.62
CA VAL A 81 8.56 -2.27 -5.36
C VAL A 81 9.46 -1.47 -4.42
N MET A 82 9.97 -2.10 -3.35
CA MET A 82 10.89 -1.46 -2.41
C MET A 82 12.14 -0.95 -3.14
N TRP A 83 12.78 -1.82 -3.92
CA TRP A 83 13.96 -1.46 -4.70
C TRP A 83 13.68 -0.38 -5.75
N ALA A 84 12.64 -0.56 -6.58
CA ALA A 84 12.32 0.37 -7.66
C ALA A 84 11.95 1.77 -7.16
N THR A 85 11.27 1.87 -6.02
CA THR A 85 10.99 3.17 -5.37
C THR A 85 12.21 3.75 -4.65
N GLY A 86 13.21 2.93 -4.33
CA GLY A 86 14.52 3.36 -3.82
C GLY A 86 15.39 3.98 -4.89
N GLN A 87 15.41 3.40 -6.10
CA GLN A 87 16.23 3.86 -7.23
C GLN A 87 15.99 5.32 -7.65
N VAL A 88 14.83 5.89 -7.33
CA VAL A 88 14.49 7.29 -7.64
C VAL A 88 14.99 8.27 -6.58
N ILE A 89 15.60 7.78 -5.49
CA ILE A 89 16.14 8.57 -4.39
C ILE A 89 17.66 8.65 -4.54
N SER A 90 18.17 9.86 -4.77
CA SER A 90 19.60 10.09 -4.99
C SER A 90 20.41 10.36 -3.72
N ASP A 91 19.76 10.46 -2.57
CA ASP A 91 20.37 10.79 -1.28
C ASP A 91 20.29 9.58 -0.34
N GLU A 92 21.43 9.14 0.20
CA GLU A 92 21.48 8.05 1.18
C GLU A 92 20.65 8.36 2.44
N SER A 93 20.52 9.64 2.79
CA SER A 93 19.66 10.12 3.88
C SER A 93 18.22 10.43 3.44
N GLY A 94 17.82 9.98 2.25
CA GLY A 94 16.54 10.24 1.61
C GLY A 94 15.32 9.51 2.19
N TYR A 95 15.35 9.03 3.44
CA TYR A 95 14.27 8.27 4.08
C TYR A 95 12.92 9.00 4.04
N ARG A 96 12.91 10.33 4.13
CA ARG A 96 11.70 11.16 4.00
C ARG A 96 11.11 11.09 2.59
N ALA A 97 11.96 11.25 1.57
CA ALA A 97 11.54 11.20 0.18
C ALA A 97 11.05 9.80 -0.20
N TYR A 98 11.75 8.76 0.26
CA TYR A 98 11.34 7.36 0.09
C TYR A 98 9.96 7.09 0.73
N PHE A 99 9.76 7.56 1.96
CA PHE A 99 8.47 7.49 2.63
C PHE A 99 7.37 8.21 1.84
N ASP A 100 7.61 9.43 1.38
CA ASP A 100 6.62 10.24 0.66
C ASP A 100 6.19 9.61 -0.67
N ILE A 101 7.15 9.07 -1.43
CA ILE A 101 6.86 8.38 -2.69
C ILE A 101 5.98 7.16 -2.44
N ASN A 102 6.36 6.33 -1.47
CA ASN A 102 5.59 5.14 -1.14
C ASN A 102 4.19 5.48 -0.61
N VAL A 103 4.07 6.48 0.27
CA VAL A 103 2.78 6.98 0.75
C VAL A 103 1.89 7.46 -0.38
N ALA A 104 2.43 8.19 -1.35
CA ALA A 104 1.66 8.66 -2.50
C ALA A 104 1.14 7.48 -3.34
N LEU A 105 1.99 6.47 -3.60
CA LEU A 105 1.59 5.25 -4.30
C LEU A 105 0.52 4.47 -3.54
N LEU A 106 0.68 4.32 -2.22
CA LEU A 106 -0.29 3.64 -1.35
C LEU A 106 -1.63 4.37 -1.31
N ALA A 107 -1.63 5.71 -1.26
CA ALA A 107 -2.87 6.49 -1.33
C ALA A 107 -3.61 6.26 -2.65
N LEU A 108 -2.90 6.23 -3.78
CA LEU A 108 -3.48 5.92 -5.09
C LEU A 108 -4.05 4.50 -5.14
N LEU A 109 -3.31 3.52 -4.64
CA LEU A 109 -3.75 2.12 -4.54
C LEU A 109 -4.97 1.96 -3.63
N PHE A 110 -5.04 2.71 -2.53
CA PHE A 110 -6.17 2.69 -1.62
C PHE A 110 -7.43 3.27 -2.28
N ILE A 111 -7.31 4.43 -2.93
CA ILE A 111 -8.43 5.04 -3.67
C ILE A 111 -8.92 4.09 -4.77
N PHE A 112 -7.99 3.47 -5.51
CA PHE A 112 -8.31 2.45 -6.50
C PHE A 112 -9.01 1.23 -5.89
N SER A 113 -8.51 0.72 -4.77
CA SER A 113 -9.09 -0.42 -4.05
C SER A 113 -10.50 -0.13 -3.55
N ALA A 114 -10.72 1.06 -2.97
CA ALA A 114 -12.04 1.49 -2.51
C ALA A 114 -13.03 1.63 -3.67
N TRP A 115 -12.60 2.23 -4.79
CA TRP A 115 -13.39 2.31 -6.01
C TRP A 115 -13.71 0.92 -6.59
N LEU A 116 -12.72 0.02 -6.61
CA LEU A 116 -12.90 -1.33 -7.14
C LEU A 116 -13.85 -2.13 -6.27
N LEU A 117 -13.73 -2.04 -4.95
CA LEU A 117 -14.67 -2.66 -4.01
C LEU A 117 -16.09 -2.11 -4.23
N TRP A 118 -16.25 -0.81 -4.47
CA TRP A 118 -17.55 -0.23 -4.82
C TRP A 118 -18.14 -0.84 -6.11
N ARG A 119 -17.31 -1.19 -7.11
CA ARG A 119 -17.78 -1.90 -8.32
C ARG A 119 -18.18 -3.35 -8.04
N ILE A 120 -17.54 -4.01 -7.07
CA ILE A 120 -17.81 -5.41 -6.71
C ILE A 120 -19.04 -5.50 -5.79
N LYS A 121 -19.03 -4.78 -4.67
CA LYS A 121 -20.06 -4.74 -3.62
C LYS A 121 -20.15 -3.33 -2.99
N PRO A 122 -21.02 -2.44 -3.52
CA PRO A 122 -21.16 -1.06 -3.05
C PRO A 122 -21.44 -0.92 -1.54
N GLU A 123 -22.16 -1.87 -0.96
CA GLU A 123 -22.59 -1.87 0.44
C GLU A 123 -21.42 -1.86 1.44
N PHE A 124 -20.31 -2.52 1.10
CA PHE A 124 -19.13 -2.62 1.97
C PHE A 124 -18.06 -1.56 1.69
N ALA A 125 -18.14 -0.85 0.56
CA ALA A 125 -17.15 0.14 0.17
C ALA A 125 -16.96 1.29 1.19
N PRO A 126 -18.02 1.84 1.82
CA PRO A 126 -17.85 2.85 2.87
C PRO A 126 -17.09 2.34 4.10
N LEU A 127 -17.28 1.06 4.46
CA LEU A 127 -16.61 0.44 5.61
C LEU A 127 -15.11 0.35 5.37
N LEU A 128 -14.69 -0.04 4.17
CA LEU A 128 -13.27 -0.02 3.81
C LEU A 128 -12.73 1.41 3.77
N ALA A 129 -13.44 2.32 3.09
CA ALA A 129 -12.95 3.66 2.80
C ALA A 129 -12.76 4.55 4.04
N PHE A 130 -13.47 4.27 5.14
CA PHE A 130 -13.45 5.15 6.33
C PHE A 130 -13.42 4.40 7.67
N SER A 131 -12.90 3.17 7.71
CA SER A 131 -12.72 2.47 9.00
C SER A 131 -11.51 3.00 9.78
N PRO A 132 -11.60 3.06 11.13
CA PRO A 132 -10.47 3.44 11.98
C PRO A 132 -9.24 2.56 11.79
N ALA A 133 -9.44 1.25 11.58
CA ALA A 133 -8.36 0.30 11.37
C ALA A 133 -7.54 0.66 10.12
N VAL A 134 -8.22 0.94 9.00
CA VAL A 134 -7.58 1.35 7.75
C VAL A 134 -6.86 2.68 7.90
N ILE A 135 -7.50 3.68 8.51
CA ILE A 135 -6.86 4.99 8.76
C ILE A 135 -5.59 4.82 9.60
N GLY A 136 -5.64 3.94 10.61
CA GLY A 136 -4.51 3.65 11.48
C GLY A 136 -3.35 2.94 10.78
N SER A 137 -3.65 2.03 9.85
CA SER A 137 -2.64 1.15 9.24
C SER A 137 -2.18 1.54 7.83
N LEU A 138 -2.84 2.50 7.18
CA LEU A 138 -2.70 2.77 5.74
C LEU A 138 -1.26 2.90 5.23
N TYR A 139 -0.37 3.51 6.01
CA TYR A 139 1.03 3.77 5.65
C TYR A 139 2.03 3.04 6.55
N ILE A 140 1.61 1.92 7.15
CA ILE A 140 2.53 1.08 7.91
C ILE A 140 3.45 0.30 6.96
N ASN A 141 2.93 -0.25 5.87
CA ASN A 141 3.66 -1.14 4.96
C ASN A 141 3.10 -1.13 3.53
N TRP A 142 3.59 -2.04 2.67
CA TRP A 142 3.24 -2.16 1.25
C TRP A 142 1.96 -2.98 0.97
N ASP A 143 1.16 -3.33 1.98
CA ASP A 143 0.09 -4.34 1.85
C ASP A 143 -0.99 -3.98 0.82
N LEU A 144 -1.19 -2.68 0.56
CA LEU A 144 -2.17 -2.23 -0.42
C LEU A 144 -1.87 -2.67 -1.86
N TRP A 145 -0.61 -2.98 -2.19
CA TRP A 145 -0.28 -3.62 -3.48
C TRP A 145 -0.95 -4.99 -3.59
N ALA A 146 -0.84 -5.82 -2.55
CA ALA A 146 -1.47 -7.13 -2.49
C ALA A 146 -3.00 -7.03 -2.42
N VAL A 147 -3.54 -6.07 -1.66
CA VAL A 147 -5.00 -5.82 -1.56
C VAL A 147 -5.58 -5.42 -2.91
N ALA A 148 -4.94 -4.51 -3.64
CA ALA A 148 -5.40 -4.08 -4.97
C ALA A 148 -5.42 -5.25 -5.96
N ALA A 149 -4.36 -6.07 -5.98
CA ALA A 149 -4.29 -7.26 -6.82
C ALA A 149 -5.33 -8.32 -6.43
N ALA A 150 -5.55 -8.55 -5.14
CA ALA A 150 -6.57 -9.47 -4.64
C ALA A 150 -8.00 -9.01 -5.00
N LEU A 151 -8.29 -7.71 -4.89
CA LEU A 151 -9.58 -7.16 -5.33
C LEU A 151 -9.76 -7.27 -6.85
N LEU A 152 -8.70 -7.13 -7.63
CA LEU A 152 -8.73 -7.38 -9.08
C LEU A 152 -9.04 -8.84 -9.39
N ALA A 153 -8.47 -9.79 -8.64
CA ALA A 153 -8.81 -11.21 -8.77
C ALA A 153 -10.30 -11.44 -8.54
N ILE A 154 -10.84 -10.95 -7.42
CA ILE A 154 -12.28 -11.04 -7.11
C ILE A 154 -13.14 -10.35 -8.18
N TYR A 155 -12.69 -9.19 -8.67
CA TYR A 155 -13.38 -8.46 -9.74
C TYR A 155 -13.46 -9.30 -11.01
N PHE A 156 -12.34 -9.86 -11.49
CA PHE A 156 -12.33 -10.68 -12.70
C PHE A 156 -13.10 -11.99 -12.53
N PHE A 157 -13.02 -12.61 -11.36
CA PHE A 157 -13.81 -13.79 -11.02
C PHE A 157 -15.31 -13.54 -11.13
N LYS A 158 -15.80 -12.41 -10.59
CA LYS A 158 -17.21 -12.00 -10.66
C LYS A 158 -17.74 -11.88 -12.10
N TYR A 159 -16.87 -11.53 -13.05
CA TYR A 159 -17.22 -11.39 -14.47
C TYR A 159 -16.77 -12.59 -15.31
N GLU A 160 -16.52 -13.74 -14.69
CA GLU A 160 -16.19 -15.02 -15.35
C GLU A 160 -14.89 -14.96 -16.20
N ARG A 161 -13.99 -14.02 -15.92
CA ARG A 161 -12.68 -13.89 -16.59
C ARG A 161 -11.62 -14.64 -15.79
N PHE A 162 -11.72 -15.96 -15.75
CA PHE A 162 -10.95 -16.80 -14.83
C PHE A 162 -9.44 -16.73 -15.04
N ASP A 163 -8.94 -16.62 -16.28
CA ASP A 163 -7.50 -16.52 -16.54
C ASP A 163 -6.88 -15.27 -15.91
N LEU A 164 -7.56 -14.13 -16.05
CA LEU A 164 -7.12 -12.87 -15.44
C LEU A 164 -7.30 -12.86 -13.93
N SER A 165 -8.33 -13.54 -13.43
CA SER A 165 -8.51 -13.74 -12.00
C SER A 165 -7.34 -14.54 -11.41
N ALA A 166 -6.99 -15.66 -12.02
CA ALA A 166 -5.88 -16.50 -11.59
C ALA A 166 -4.54 -15.76 -11.65
N PHE A 167 -4.31 -15.01 -12.74
CA PHE A 167 -3.12 -14.16 -12.86
C PHE A 167 -3.05 -13.10 -11.75
N ALA A 168 -4.13 -12.35 -11.54
CA ALA A 168 -4.18 -11.32 -10.50
C ALA A 168 -4.00 -11.90 -9.09
N LEU A 169 -4.54 -13.09 -8.83
CA LEU A 169 -4.34 -13.81 -7.57
C LEU A 169 -2.88 -14.25 -7.39
N GLY A 170 -2.24 -14.77 -8.45
CA GLY A 170 -0.82 -15.10 -8.44
C GLY A 170 0.05 -13.88 -8.12
N VAL A 171 -0.25 -12.73 -8.73
CA VAL A 171 0.41 -11.45 -8.42
C VAL A 171 0.18 -11.05 -6.96
N ALA A 172 -1.04 -11.19 -6.45
CA ALA A 172 -1.36 -10.86 -5.06
C ALA A 172 -0.54 -11.70 -4.07
N ILE A 173 -0.49 -13.03 -4.28
CA ILE A 173 0.29 -13.97 -3.46
C ILE A 173 1.80 -13.68 -3.55
N ALA A 174 2.30 -13.37 -4.74
CA ALA A 174 3.70 -12.98 -4.97
C ALA A 174 4.05 -11.58 -4.44
N THR A 175 3.06 -10.82 -3.97
CA THR A 175 3.23 -9.53 -3.29
C THR A 175 3.18 -9.70 -1.77
N LYS A 176 2.21 -10.45 -1.25
CA LYS A 176 2.12 -10.83 0.16
C LYS A 176 1.41 -12.17 0.28
N PHE A 177 1.72 -12.98 1.31
CA PHE A 177 1.21 -14.35 1.37
C PHE A 177 -0.29 -14.46 1.70
N PHE A 178 -0.88 -13.52 2.46
CA PHE A 178 -2.26 -13.63 2.96
C PHE A 178 -3.36 -13.86 1.90
N PRO A 179 -3.29 -13.38 0.64
CA PRO A 179 -4.30 -13.64 -0.39
C PRO A 179 -4.43 -15.12 -0.79
N VAL A 180 -3.53 -16.00 -0.36
CA VAL A 180 -3.62 -17.46 -0.58
C VAL A 180 -4.93 -18.06 -0.09
N VAL A 181 -5.59 -17.42 0.89
CA VAL A 181 -6.90 -17.83 1.42
C VAL A 181 -8.06 -17.71 0.41
N LEU A 182 -7.81 -17.12 -0.76
CA LEU A 182 -8.78 -16.97 -1.85
C LEU A 182 -8.73 -18.12 -2.88
N LEU A 183 -7.79 -19.07 -2.73
CA LEU A 183 -7.76 -20.33 -3.49
C LEU A 183 -8.88 -21.27 -3.01
#